data_AF-A0A8B2SBS3-F1
#
_entry.id   AF-A0A8B2SBS3-F1
#
_cell.length_a   1.000
_cell.length_b   1.000
_cell.length_c   1.000
_cell.angle_alpha   90.00
_cell.angle_beta   90.00
_cell.angle_gamma   90.00
#
_symmetry.space_group_name_H-M   'P 1'
#
loop_
_entity.id
_entity.type
_entity.pdbx_description
1 polymer ?
#
loop_
_entity_poly.entity_id
_entity_poly.type
_entity_poly.pdbx_seq_one_letter_code
_entity_poly.pdbx_strand_id
1 'polypeptide(L)'
;MDIQENKEKIKLQFDIIKRTDGYISTTNNKAALLLAAGGASLTIFSNKIGSFKGLFLGSNLYNLFFCVMVFLIGFFIVLSVVYSLRSIIPKMKAVNKVHEASGSLVSFVFIGNLNDVNEYFSKYNDEDDEGLLRDMCAQSYILAGIAKEKFLLFSDAVRYLKYAYFCMICLCFSKFVDFANGVLL
;
A
#
# COMPACT_ATOMS: atom_id res chain seq x y z
N MET A 1 -1.33 -40.29 -9.59
CA MET A 1 -0.88 -39.37 -8.53
C MET A 1 -1.62 -39.81 -7.27
N ASP A 2 -0.90 -40.16 -6.21
CA ASP A 2 -1.53 -40.79 -5.04
C ASP A 2 -2.40 -39.79 -4.28
N ILE A 3 -3.58 -40.23 -3.83
CA ILE A 3 -4.55 -39.42 -3.05
C ILE A 3 -3.88 -38.73 -1.86
N GLN A 4 -2.90 -39.40 -1.23
CA GLN A 4 -2.14 -38.85 -0.11
C GLN A 4 -1.25 -37.66 -0.52
N GLU A 5 -0.65 -37.71 -1.72
CA GLU A 5 0.20 -36.65 -2.25
C GLU A 5 -0.60 -35.37 -2.53
N ASN A 6 -1.83 -35.51 -3.04
CA ASN A 6 -2.73 -34.37 -3.26
C ASN A 6 -3.15 -33.70 -1.96
N LYS A 7 -3.46 -34.48 -0.91
CA LYS A 7 -3.80 -33.92 0.41
C LYS A 7 -2.66 -33.11 1.02
N GLU A 8 -1.41 -33.55 0.86
CA GLU A 8 -0.24 -32.79 1.30
C GLU A 8 -0.06 -31.49 0.49
N LYS A 9 -0.24 -31.55 -0.83
CA LYS A 9 -0.18 -30.36 -1.71
C LYS A 9 -1.28 -29.35 -1.37
N ILE A 10 -2.51 -29.79 -1.10
CA ILE A 10 -3.63 -28.94 -0.69
C ILE A 10 -3.30 -28.25 0.64
N LYS A 11 -2.78 -28.99 1.62
CA LYS A 11 -2.35 -28.43 2.91
C LYS A 11 -1.26 -27.38 2.72
N LEU A 12 -0.27 -27.64 1.86
CA LEU A 12 0.77 -26.67 1.54
C LEU A 12 0.20 -25.40 0.88
N GLN A 13 -0.73 -25.53 -0.07
CA GLN A 13 -1.38 -24.37 -0.68
C GLN A 13 -2.17 -23.55 0.34
N PHE A 14 -2.85 -24.19 1.28
CA PHE A 14 -3.56 -23.50 2.36
C PHE A 14 -2.60 -22.67 3.24
N ASP A 15 -1.43 -23.23 3.57
CA ASP A 15 -0.40 -22.50 4.31
C ASP A 15 0.16 -21.31 3.51
N ILE A 16 0.32 -21.45 2.20
CA ILE A 16 0.75 -20.35 1.30
C ILE A 16 -0.30 -19.24 1.27
N ILE A 17 -1.58 -19.59 1.13
CA ILE A 17 -2.71 -18.65 1.16
C ILE A 17 -2.70 -17.86 2.48
N LYS A 18 -2.64 -18.56 3.63
CA LYS A 18 -2.58 -17.93 4.96
C LYS A 18 -1.41 -16.97 5.12
N ARG A 19 -0.21 -17.36 4.66
CA ARG A 19 0.97 -16.48 4.72
C ARG A 19 0.78 -15.23 3.86
N THR A 20 0.22 -15.40 2.68
CA THR A 20 -0.03 -14.30 1.73
C THR A 20 -1.06 -13.32 2.29
N ASP A 21 -2.14 -13.81 2.90
CA ASP A 21 -3.11 -12.99 3.63
C ASP A 21 -2.47 -12.23 4.79
N GLY A 22 -1.59 -12.90 5.53
CA GLY A 22 -0.77 -12.27 6.57
C GLY A 22 0.07 -11.10 6.04
N TYR A 23 0.67 -11.25 4.86
CA TYR A 23 1.41 -10.17 4.21
C TYR A 23 0.51 -9.03 3.75
N ILE A 24 -0.66 -9.31 3.19
CA ILE A 24 -1.66 -8.29 2.81
C ILE A 24 -2.08 -7.49 4.04
N SER A 25 -2.46 -8.18 5.13
CA SER A 25 -2.87 -7.55 6.39
C SER A 25 -1.76 -6.68 6.98
N THR A 26 -0.54 -7.19 7.02
CA THR A 26 0.63 -6.43 7.50
C THR A 26 0.91 -5.19 6.64
N THR A 27 0.75 -5.31 5.31
CA THR A 27 0.96 -4.19 4.39
C THR A 27 -0.10 -3.11 4.57
N ASN A 28 -1.37 -3.50 4.73
CA ASN A 28 -2.46 -2.55 5.04
C ASN A 28 -2.17 -1.79 6.34
N ASN A 29 -1.72 -2.49 7.40
CA ASN A 29 -1.37 -1.86 8.67
C ASN A 29 -0.20 -0.87 8.51
N LYS A 30 0.86 -1.25 7.79
CA LYS A 30 1.99 -0.36 7.51
C LYS A 30 1.60 0.86 6.68
N ALA A 31 0.75 0.67 5.66
CA ALA A 31 0.23 1.76 4.85
C ALA A 31 -0.66 2.71 5.67
N ALA A 32 -1.47 2.19 6.61
CA ALA A 32 -2.29 3.00 7.51
C ALA A 32 -1.43 3.83 8.48
N LEU A 33 -0.37 3.24 9.04
CA LEU A 33 0.61 3.97 9.84
C LEU A 33 1.31 5.06 9.03
N LEU A 34 1.70 4.76 7.79
CA LEU A 34 2.33 5.73 6.90
C LEU A 34 1.38 6.87 6.52
N LEU A 35 0.10 6.57 6.32
CA LEU A 35 -0.96 7.56 6.09
C LEU A 35 -1.10 8.50 7.29
N ALA A 36 -1.16 7.96 8.51
CA ALA A 36 -1.20 8.75 9.73
C ALA A 36 0.06 9.62 9.91
N ALA A 37 1.24 9.06 9.63
CA ALA A 37 2.50 9.79 9.64
C ALA A 37 2.49 10.95 8.62
N GLY A 38 2.03 10.71 7.39
CA GLY A 38 1.91 11.75 6.37
C GLY A 38 0.97 12.89 6.79
N GLY A 39 -0.19 12.56 7.38
CA GLY A 39 -1.12 13.56 7.92
C GLY A 39 -0.52 14.37 9.09
N ALA A 40 0.19 13.71 10.00
CA ALA A 40 0.91 14.37 11.08
C ALA A 40 2.02 15.30 10.55
N SER A 41 2.82 14.84 9.58
CA SER A 41 3.85 15.65 8.93
C SER A 41 3.27 16.89 8.27
N LEU A 42 2.15 16.75 7.53
CA LEU A 42 1.48 17.89 6.90
C LEU A 42 0.99 18.90 7.93
N THR A 43 0.43 18.42 9.04
CA THR A 43 -0.08 19.27 10.14
C THR A 43 1.06 20.04 10.81
N ILE A 44 2.14 19.35 11.18
CA ILE A 44 3.32 19.98 11.79
C ILE A 44 3.94 21.00 10.83
N PHE A 45 4.12 20.62 9.56
CA PHE A 45 4.71 21.49 8.56
C PHE A 45 3.86 22.74 8.32
N SER A 46 2.54 22.59 8.16
CA SER A 46 1.62 23.71 7.96
C SER A 46 1.60 24.67 9.15
N ASN A 47 1.68 24.16 10.38
CA ASN A 47 1.72 24.99 11.58
C ASN A 47 3.07 25.70 11.79
N LYS A 48 4.17 25.11 11.32
CA LYS A 48 5.54 25.64 11.51
C LYS A 48 6.08 26.39 10.31
N ILE A 49 5.38 26.42 9.18
CA ILE A 49 5.82 27.13 7.98
C ILE A 49 6.09 28.62 8.24
N GLY A 50 5.29 29.26 9.11
CA GLY A 50 5.47 30.64 9.52
C GLY A 50 6.79 30.90 10.26
N SER A 51 7.38 29.88 10.90
CA SER A 51 8.71 29.97 11.53
C SER A 51 9.86 30.01 10.51
N PHE A 52 9.55 29.81 9.23
CA PHE A 52 10.49 30.00 8.12
C PHE A 52 10.23 31.34 7.40
N LYS A 53 9.24 32.13 7.83
CA LYS A 53 9.00 33.48 7.32
C LYS A 53 10.17 34.39 7.73
N GLY A 54 10.66 35.19 6.79
CA GLY A 54 11.80 36.09 7.02
C GLY A 54 13.17 35.46 6.74
N LEU A 55 13.23 34.15 6.46
CA LEU A 55 14.40 33.58 5.81
C LEU A 55 14.63 34.29 4.48
N PHE A 56 15.85 34.79 4.29
CA PHE A 56 16.30 35.41 3.05
C PHE A 56 15.66 36.75 2.68
N LEU A 57 15.47 37.62 3.68
CA LEU A 57 15.19 39.04 3.44
C LEU A 57 16.22 39.62 2.46
N GLY A 58 15.76 40.07 1.29
CA GLY A 58 16.55 40.85 0.34
C GLY A 58 16.96 40.15 -0.97
N SER A 59 16.68 38.87 -1.20
CA SER A 59 16.98 38.22 -2.48
C SER A 59 15.82 37.37 -3.04
N ASN A 60 15.35 37.74 -4.24
CA ASN A 60 14.26 37.09 -4.95
C ASN A 60 14.53 35.61 -5.24
N LEU A 61 15.80 35.22 -5.41
CA LEU A 61 16.18 33.83 -5.69
C LEU A 61 15.91 32.91 -4.50
N TYR A 62 16.16 33.38 -3.28
CA TYR A 62 15.94 32.57 -2.10
C TYR A 62 14.46 32.47 -1.72
N ASN A 63 13.67 33.53 -1.93
CA ASN A 63 12.22 33.47 -1.80
C ASN A 63 11.63 32.44 -2.79
N LEU A 64 12.10 32.46 -4.04
CA LEU A 64 11.71 31.45 -5.03
C LEU A 64 12.08 30.04 -4.57
N PHE A 65 13.31 29.83 -4.07
CA PHE A 65 13.75 28.55 -3.53
C PHE A 65 12.87 28.07 -2.38
N PHE A 66 12.54 28.94 -1.43
CA PHE A 66 11.64 28.61 -0.32
C PHE A 66 10.24 28.18 -0.82
N CYS A 67 9.63 28.95 -1.72
CA CYS A 67 8.34 28.61 -2.32
C CYS A 67 8.37 27.26 -3.04
N VAL A 68 9.43 26.99 -3.81
CA VAL A 68 9.63 25.70 -4.50
C VAL A 68 9.73 24.56 -3.50
N MET A 69 10.53 24.71 -2.44
CA MET A 69 10.69 23.68 -1.42
C MET A 69 9.40 23.39 -0.65
N VAL A 70 8.66 24.44 -0.25
CA VAL A 70 7.34 24.30 0.37
C VAL A 70 6.38 23.53 -0.54
N PHE A 71 6.33 23.90 -1.82
CA PHE A 71 5.49 23.22 -2.80
C PHE A 71 5.88 21.74 -2.94
N LEU A 72 7.16 21.43 -3.08
CA LEU A 72 7.65 20.05 -3.21
C LEU A 72 7.33 19.21 -1.97
N ILE A 73 7.50 19.76 -0.76
CA ILE A 73 7.15 19.07 0.49
C ILE A 73 5.66 18.72 0.51
N GLY A 74 4.79 19.69 0.25
CA GLY A 74 3.35 19.47 0.20
C GLY A 74 2.95 18.44 -0.87
N PHE A 75 3.50 18.59 -2.08
CA PHE A 75 3.25 17.70 -3.20
C PHE A 75 3.64 16.25 -2.89
N PHE A 76 4.85 16.02 -2.36
CA PHE A 76 5.31 14.67 -2.02
C PHE A 76 4.55 14.05 -0.86
N ILE A 77 4.15 14.82 0.16
CA ILE A 77 3.29 14.29 1.24
C ILE A 77 1.93 13.86 0.67
N VAL A 78 1.30 14.67 -0.17
CA VAL A 78 0.01 14.31 -0.80
C VAL A 78 0.15 13.06 -1.66
N LEU A 79 1.22 12.94 -2.47
CA LEU A 79 1.47 11.71 -3.22
C LEU A 79 1.63 10.50 -2.30
N SER A 80 2.41 10.61 -1.22
CA SER A 80 2.54 9.53 -0.23
C SER A 80 1.18 9.10 0.32
N VAL A 81 0.33 10.06 0.68
CA VAL A 81 -1.02 9.80 1.20
C VAL A 81 -1.89 9.07 0.18
N VAL A 82 -1.89 9.53 -1.08
CA VAL A 82 -2.68 8.91 -2.16
C VAL A 82 -2.25 7.46 -2.41
N TYR A 83 -0.93 7.20 -2.46
CA TYR A 83 -0.42 5.85 -2.66
C TYR A 83 -0.67 4.94 -1.45
N SER A 84 -0.57 5.45 -0.22
CA SER A 84 -0.96 4.71 1.00
C SER A 84 -2.44 4.31 0.96
N LEU A 85 -3.34 5.24 0.62
CA LEU A 85 -4.77 4.95 0.49
C LEU A 85 -5.04 3.90 -0.59
N ARG A 86 -4.42 4.04 -1.76
CA ARG A 86 -4.53 3.05 -2.85
C ARG A 86 -4.02 1.66 -2.44
N SER A 87 -2.98 1.59 -1.59
CA SER A 87 -2.47 0.33 -1.06
C SER A 87 -3.48 -0.34 -0.12
N ILE A 88 -4.27 0.42 0.66
CA ILE A 88 -5.23 -0.14 1.61
C ILE A 88 -6.54 -0.57 0.94
N ILE A 89 -7.04 0.20 -0.02
CA ILE A 89 -8.35 -0.01 -0.65
C ILE A 89 -8.51 -1.48 -1.13
N PRO A 90 -9.62 -2.15 -0.77
CA PRO A 90 -9.85 -3.52 -1.17
C PRO A 90 -10.05 -3.61 -2.68
N LYS A 91 -9.36 -4.57 -3.32
CA LYS A 91 -9.52 -4.85 -4.74
C LYS A 91 -10.40 -6.08 -4.94
N MET A 92 -11.67 -5.84 -5.25
CA MET A 92 -12.61 -6.90 -5.60
C MET A 92 -12.59 -7.24 -7.11
N LYS A 93 -12.03 -6.35 -7.94
CA LYS A 93 -12.08 -6.45 -9.42
C LYS A 93 -10.97 -7.29 -10.07
N ALA A 94 -10.03 -7.84 -9.32
CA ALA A 94 -8.98 -8.71 -9.88
C ALA A 94 -9.54 -9.98 -10.57
N VAL A 95 -10.80 -10.31 -10.28
CA VAL A 95 -11.51 -11.49 -10.79
C VAL A 95 -11.90 -11.40 -12.27
N ASN A 96 -11.93 -10.22 -12.89
CA ASN A 96 -12.48 -10.06 -14.24
C ASN A 96 -11.55 -10.49 -15.40
N LYS A 97 -10.33 -10.99 -15.13
CA LYS A 97 -9.36 -11.32 -16.19
C LYS A 97 -8.91 -12.79 -16.25
N VAL A 98 -9.29 -13.63 -15.29
CA VAL A 98 -9.00 -15.07 -15.36
C VAL A 98 -10.28 -15.78 -15.74
N HIS A 99 -10.40 -16.10 -17.03
CA HIS A 99 -11.51 -16.81 -17.66
C HIS A 99 -11.71 -18.26 -17.17
N GLU A 100 -11.23 -18.63 -15.98
CA GLU A 100 -11.28 -20.00 -15.46
C GLU A 100 -11.67 -20.12 -13.97
N ALA A 101 -11.79 -19.00 -13.23
CA ALA A 101 -12.16 -19.06 -11.80
C ALA A 101 -13.68 -19.02 -11.57
N SER A 102 -14.51 -19.23 -12.60
CA SER A 102 -15.96 -19.29 -12.48
C SER A 102 -16.37 -20.54 -11.68
N GLY A 103 -16.41 -20.42 -10.35
CA GLY A 103 -16.84 -21.50 -9.45
C GLY A 103 -15.93 -21.81 -8.27
N SER A 104 -14.94 -20.97 -7.93
CA SER A 104 -14.08 -21.22 -6.78
C SER A 104 -14.86 -21.53 -5.50
N LEU A 105 -14.50 -22.64 -4.85
CA LEU A 105 -15.10 -23.14 -3.62
C LEU A 105 -14.40 -22.60 -2.36
N VAL A 106 -13.21 -22.00 -2.50
CA VAL A 106 -12.48 -21.41 -1.36
C VAL A 106 -12.47 -19.88 -1.37
N SER A 107 -12.86 -19.23 -2.48
CA SER A 107 -12.87 -17.78 -2.57
C SER A 107 -14.11 -17.15 -1.94
N PHE A 108 -13.92 -16.19 -1.02
CA PHE A 108 -15.05 -15.49 -0.39
C PHE A 108 -15.96 -14.77 -1.39
N VAL A 109 -15.41 -14.27 -2.50
CA VAL A 109 -16.19 -13.54 -3.53
C VAL A 109 -17.11 -14.52 -4.26
N PHE A 110 -16.61 -15.69 -4.62
CA PHE A 110 -17.39 -16.69 -5.35
C PHE A 110 -18.42 -17.35 -4.44
N ILE A 111 -18.04 -17.76 -3.22
CA ILE A 111 -18.96 -18.32 -2.22
C ILE A 111 -20.08 -17.32 -1.91
N GLY A 112 -19.75 -16.04 -1.71
CA GLY A 112 -20.73 -14.99 -1.42
C GLY A 112 -21.65 -14.63 -2.59
N ASN A 113 -21.33 -15.05 -3.81
CA ASN A 113 -22.17 -14.84 -5.00
C ASN A 113 -23.09 -16.03 -5.31
N LEU A 114 -23.01 -17.14 -4.55
CA LEU A 114 -23.95 -18.25 -4.67
C LEU A 114 -25.28 -17.89 -4.01
N ASN A 115 -26.38 -18.38 -4.57
CA ASN A 115 -27.72 -18.00 -4.12
C ASN A 115 -28.18 -18.80 -2.88
N ASP A 116 -27.62 -19.99 -2.68
CA ASP A 116 -28.03 -20.91 -1.61
C ASP A 116 -26.85 -21.69 -1.03
N VAL A 117 -26.92 -22.01 0.26
CA VAL A 117 -25.96 -22.85 0.97
C VAL A 117 -25.95 -24.27 0.42
N ASN A 118 -27.11 -24.81 0.02
CA ASN A 118 -27.18 -26.15 -0.57
C ASN A 118 -26.47 -26.21 -1.92
N GLU A 119 -26.50 -25.11 -2.69
CA GLU A 119 -25.75 -25.00 -3.95
C GLU A 119 -24.24 -25.09 -3.70
N TYR A 120 -23.74 -24.38 -2.68
CA TYR A 120 -22.34 -24.46 -2.28
C TYR A 120 -21.96 -25.86 -1.78
N PHE A 121 -22.78 -26.45 -0.91
CA PHE A 121 -22.52 -27.79 -0.34
C PHE A 121 -22.49 -28.88 -1.41
N SER A 122 -23.41 -28.85 -2.39
CA SER A 122 -23.39 -29.79 -3.51
C SER A 122 -22.10 -29.65 -4.30
N LYS A 123 -21.76 -28.44 -4.76
CA LYS A 123 -20.53 -28.21 -5.54
C LYS A 123 -19.28 -28.61 -4.77
N TYR A 124 -19.24 -28.38 -3.45
CA TYR A 124 -18.11 -28.76 -2.62
C TYR A 124 -17.94 -30.29 -2.49
N ASN A 125 -19.05 -31.03 -2.38
CA ASN A 125 -19.00 -32.50 -2.31
C ASN A 125 -18.73 -33.16 -3.66
N ASP A 126 -19.14 -32.51 -4.74
CA ASP A 126 -18.96 -33.02 -6.11
C ASP A 126 -17.52 -32.78 -6.63
N GLU A 127 -16.73 -31.93 -5.95
CA GLU A 127 -15.35 -31.62 -6.31
C GLU A 127 -14.38 -32.71 -5.85
N ASP A 128 -13.45 -33.10 -6.72
CA ASP A 128 -12.40 -34.05 -6.38
C ASP A 128 -11.13 -33.35 -5.81
N ASP A 129 -10.18 -34.16 -5.31
CA ASP A 129 -8.94 -33.65 -4.71
C ASP A 129 -8.09 -32.85 -5.74
N GLU A 130 -8.18 -33.17 -7.03
CA GLU A 130 -7.41 -32.49 -8.08
C GLU A 130 -8.01 -31.11 -8.39
N GLY A 131 -9.33 -31.03 -8.52
CA GLY A 131 -10.08 -29.80 -8.73
C GLY A 131 -9.96 -28.85 -7.54
N LEU A 132 -10.04 -29.36 -6.32
CA LEU A 132 -9.77 -28.57 -5.11
C LEU A 132 -8.33 -28.04 -5.08
N LEU A 133 -7.34 -28.86 -5.44
CA LEU A 133 -5.94 -28.41 -5.53
C LEU A 133 -5.78 -27.32 -6.59
N ARG A 134 -6.47 -27.45 -7.74
CA ARG A 134 -6.45 -26.45 -8.82
C ARG A 134 -7.04 -25.12 -8.35
N ASP A 135 -8.18 -25.14 -7.67
CA ASP A 135 -8.81 -23.94 -7.10
C ASP A 135 -7.90 -23.26 -6.07
N MET A 136 -7.29 -24.04 -5.18
CA MET A 136 -6.32 -23.55 -4.20
C MET A 136 -5.10 -22.88 -4.86
N CYS A 137 -4.57 -23.46 -5.94
CA CYS A 137 -3.49 -22.85 -6.73
C CYS A 137 -3.94 -21.53 -7.39
N ALA A 138 -5.17 -21.48 -7.90
CA ALA A 138 -5.72 -20.26 -8.48
C ALA A 138 -5.87 -19.15 -7.42
N GLN A 139 -6.37 -19.48 -6.23
CA GLN A 139 -6.47 -18.52 -5.14
C GLN A 139 -5.11 -18.03 -4.66
N SER A 140 -4.12 -18.91 -4.49
CA SER A 140 -2.79 -18.51 -4.08
C SER A 140 -2.13 -17.58 -5.11
N TYR A 141 -2.32 -17.86 -6.41
CA TYR A 141 -1.86 -16.99 -7.50
C TYR A 141 -2.52 -15.59 -7.46
N ILE A 142 -3.85 -15.53 -7.30
CA ILE A 142 -4.60 -14.28 -7.23
C ILE A 142 -4.16 -13.45 -6.01
N LEU A 143 -4.10 -14.07 -4.83
CA LEU A 143 -3.68 -13.41 -3.59
C LEU A 143 -2.25 -12.90 -3.67
N ALA A 144 -1.32 -13.67 -4.25
CA ALA A 144 0.06 -13.25 -4.45
C ALA A 144 0.13 -12.01 -5.36
N GLY A 145 -0.69 -11.95 -6.41
CA GLY A 145 -0.81 -10.78 -7.28
C GLY A 145 -1.30 -9.53 -6.52
N ILE A 146 -2.34 -9.68 -5.70
CA ILE A 146 -2.89 -8.61 -4.85
C ILE A 146 -1.82 -8.13 -3.84
N ALA A 147 -1.15 -9.06 -3.17
CA ALA A 147 -0.11 -8.75 -2.20
C ALA A 147 1.03 -7.96 -2.85
N LYS A 148 1.55 -8.44 -4.00
CA LYS A 148 2.61 -7.78 -4.75
C LYS A 148 2.23 -6.35 -5.10
N GLU A 149 1.03 -6.12 -5.64
CA GLU A 149 0.60 -4.78 -6.01
C GLU A 149 0.49 -3.85 -4.80
N LYS A 150 -0.10 -4.32 -3.69
CA LYS A 150 -0.19 -3.54 -2.45
C LYS A 150 1.20 -3.14 -1.92
N PHE A 151 2.17 -4.05 -1.99
CA PHE A 151 3.56 -3.77 -1.63
C PHE A 151 4.21 -2.73 -2.54
N LEU A 152 3.98 -2.78 -3.85
CA LEU A 152 4.51 -1.78 -4.79
C LEU A 152 3.94 -0.39 -4.50
N LEU A 153 2.62 -0.29 -4.31
CA LEU A 153 1.96 0.96 -3.94
C LEU A 153 2.46 1.51 -2.59
N PHE A 154 2.64 0.62 -1.61
CA PHE A 154 3.22 0.99 -0.31
C PHE A 154 4.67 1.48 -0.45
N SER A 155 5.48 0.80 -1.27
CA SER A 155 6.88 1.18 -1.54
C SER A 155 6.97 2.57 -2.18
N ASP A 156 6.08 2.86 -3.14
CA ASP A 156 5.98 4.18 -3.75
C ASP A 156 5.56 5.25 -2.74
N ALA A 157 4.58 4.96 -1.87
CA ALA A 157 4.19 5.86 -0.79
C ALA A 157 5.39 6.22 0.12
N VAL A 158 6.15 5.21 0.57
CA VAL A 158 7.36 5.42 1.37
C VAL A 158 8.38 6.27 0.62
N ARG A 159 8.56 6.04 -0.68
CA ARG A 159 9.51 6.80 -1.51
C ARG A 159 9.13 8.29 -1.53
N TYR A 160 7.87 8.63 -1.75
CA TYR A 160 7.43 10.03 -1.74
C TYR A 160 7.57 10.68 -0.37
N LEU A 161 7.24 9.98 0.73
CA LEU A 161 7.44 10.54 2.06
C LEU A 161 8.92 10.79 2.36
N LYS A 162 9.81 9.91 1.90
CA LYS A 162 11.27 10.13 2.00
C LYS A 162 11.72 11.38 1.24
N TYR A 163 11.19 11.62 0.03
CA TYR A 163 11.48 12.85 -0.71
C TYR A 163 10.98 14.10 0.02
N ALA A 164 9.79 14.05 0.62
CA ALA A 164 9.30 15.14 1.46
C ALA A 164 10.25 15.44 2.63
N TYR A 165 10.69 14.41 3.36
CA TYR A 165 11.64 14.57 4.47
C TYR A 165 12.99 15.08 4.00
N PHE A 166 13.48 14.65 2.84
CA PHE A 166 14.69 15.21 2.25
C PHE A 166 14.56 16.72 2.00
N CYS A 167 13.47 17.16 1.36
CA CYS A 167 13.21 18.58 1.15
C CYS A 167 13.09 19.37 2.47
N MET A 168 12.45 18.80 3.49
CA MET A 168 12.38 19.40 4.83
C MET A 168 13.76 19.57 5.46
N ILE A 169 14.61 18.55 5.37
CA ILE A 169 15.99 18.60 5.89
C ILE A 169 16.79 19.68 5.15
N CYS A 170 16.69 19.75 3.82
CA CYS A 170 17.35 20.81 3.04
C CYS A 170 16.92 22.20 3.50
N LEU A 171 15.62 22.42 3.70
CA LEU A 171 15.08 23.71 4.12
C LEU A 171 15.51 24.07 5.55
N CYS A 172 15.54 23.11 6.47
CA CYS A 172 16.09 23.28 7.82
C CYS A 172 17.59 23.59 7.80
N PHE A 173 18.36 22.92 6.94
CA PHE A 173 19.78 23.18 6.79
C PHE A 173 20.04 24.58 6.23
N SER A 174 19.29 25.02 5.22
CA SER A 174 19.39 26.39 4.70
C SER A 174 19.08 27.42 5.79
N LYS A 175 18.09 27.17 6.66
CA LYS A 175 17.80 28.02 7.81
C LYS A 175 18.97 28.09 8.80
N PHE A 176 19.60 26.95 9.07
CA PHE A 176 20.75 26.89 9.95
C PHE A 176 21.95 27.65 9.38
N VAL A 177 22.22 27.53 8.08
CA VAL A 177 23.29 28.27 7.40
C VAL A 177 23.03 29.78 7.44
N ASP A 178 21.79 30.21 7.21
CA ASP A 178 21.40 31.63 7.31
C ASP A 178 21.64 32.20 8.72
N PHE A 179 21.27 31.41 9.75
CA PHE A 179 21.55 31.74 11.15
C PHE A 179 23.06 31.82 11.45
N ALA A 180 23.84 30.85 10.99
CA ALA A 180 25.29 30.80 11.25
C ALA A 180 26.07 31.91 10.53
N ASN A 181 25.62 32.32 9.34
CA ASN A 181 26.25 33.39 8.57
C ASN A 181 25.89 34.80 9.07
N GLY A 182 25.09 34.93 10.13
CA GLY A 182 24.73 36.22 10.71
C GLY A 182 23.87 37.10 9.80
N VAL A 183 23.18 36.52 8.81
CA VAL A 183 22.29 37.24 7.88
C VAL A 183 20.97 37.66 8.57
N LEU A 184 20.78 37.25 9.82
CA LEU A 184 19.80 37.83 10.74
C LEU A 184 20.44 38.96 11.57
N LEU A 185 20.50 40.15 10.96
CA LEU A 185 20.23 41.40 11.68
C LEU A 185 18.74 41.73 11.50
#